data_AF-A0A370VCQ0-F1
#
_entry.id   AF-A0A370VCQ0-F1
#
_cell.length_a   1.000
_cell.length_b   1.000
_cell.length_c   1.000
_cell.angle_alpha   90.00
_cell.angle_beta   90.00
_cell.angle_gamma   90.00
#
_symmetry.space_group_name_H-M   'P 1'
#
loop_
_entity.id
_entity.type
_entity.pdbx_description
1 polymer ?
#
loop_
_entity_poly.entity_id
_entity_poly.type
_entity_poly.pdbx_seq_one_letter_code
_entity_poly.pdbx_strand_id
1 'polypeptide(L)'
;MNKALYVDSVSSVAGAFIGTSSVTAYIESTSGVAVGGRTGLTAVVVGVMFLLVMFFSPLVAMVPPYATAGALIFVGVLMTSSLARVNWDDFTESVPAFITTVMMPFTFSITEGIALGFMSYCIMKVCTGRWRDLNLCVVVVAALFALKIILVD
;
A
#
# COMPACT_ATOMS: atom_id res chain seq x y z
N MET A 1 -15.31 4.61 9.68
CA MET A 1 -14.34 3.77 8.94
C MET A 1 -14.99 2.89 7.88
N ASN A 2 -16.05 2.11 8.16
CA ASN A 2 -16.64 1.19 7.18
C ASN A 2 -16.94 1.82 5.81
N LYS A 3 -17.60 2.99 5.75
CA LYS A 3 -17.88 3.66 4.47
C LYS A 3 -16.61 4.00 3.67
N ALA A 4 -15.51 4.37 4.33
CA ALA A 4 -14.25 4.68 3.66
C ALA A 4 -13.60 3.41 3.09
N LEU A 5 -13.60 2.31 3.83
CA LEU A 5 -13.10 1.01 3.37
C LEU A 5 -13.95 0.46 2.20
N TYR A 6 -15.28 0.65 2.22
CA TYR A 6 -16.13 0.28 1.08
C TYR A 6 -15.77 1.08 -0.17
N VAL A 7 -15.56 2.39 -0.04
CA VAL A 7 -15.17 3.24 -1.18
C VAL A 7 -13.80 2.84 -1.72
N ASP A 8 -12.82 2.59 -0.85
CA ASP A 8 -11.47 2.15 -1.23
C ASP A 8 -11.52 0.83 -2.01
N SER A 9 -12.20 -0.19 -1.48
CA SER A 9 -12.38 -1.48 -2.16
C SER A 9 -13.09 -1.36 -3.50
N VAL A 10 -14.19 -0.60 -3.58
CA VAL A 10 -14.94 -0.40 -4.84
C VAL A 10 -14.08 0.35 -5.86
N SER A 11 -13.33 1.37 -5.41
CA SER A 11 -12.43 2.13 -6.29
C SER A 11 -11.25 1.30 -6.80
N SER A 12 -10.70 0.43 -5.96
CA SER A 12 -9.64 -0.51 -6.33
C SER A 12 -10.12 -1.53 -7.36
N VAL A 13 -11.31 -2.12 -7.16
CA VAL A 13 -11.90 -3.08 -8.11
C VAL A 13 -12.21 -2.39 -9.44
N ALA A 14 -12.87 -1.23 -9.39
CA ALA A 14 -13.18 -0.46 -10.61
C ALA A 14 -11.90 -0.04 -11.36
N GLY A 15 -10.86 0.39 -10.64
CA GLY A 15 -9.56 0.74 -11.22
C GLY A 15 -8.88 -0.45 -11.90
N ALA A 16 -8.89 -1.62 -11.27
CA ALA A 16 -8.37 -2.86 -11.85
C ALA A 16 -9.13 -3.27 -13.11
N PHE A 17 -10.46 -3.14 -13.13
CA PHE A 17 -11.29 -3.42 -14.32
C PHE A 17 -10.97 -2.51 -15.51
N ILE A 18 -10.61 -1.25 -15.24
CA ILE A 18 -10.23 -0.28 -16.27
C ILE A 18 -8.76 -0.49 -16.72
N GLY A 19 -8.04 -1.46 -16.15
CA GLY A 19 -6.67 -1.79 -16.50
C GLY A 19 -5.61 -0.96 -15.77
N THR A 20 -6.00 -0.27 -14.69
CA THR A 20 -5.09 0.50 -13.83
C THR A 20 -4.73 -0.28 -12.56
N SER A 21 -3.65 0.12 -11.88
CA SER A 21 -3.30 -0.45 -10.57
C SER A 21 -4.35 -0.11 -9.49
N SER A 22 -4.31 -0.79 -8.35
CA SER A 22 -5.22 -0.55 -7.23
C SER A 22 -5.19 0.91 -6.77
N VAL A 23 -6.36 1.56 -6.80
CA VAL A 23 -6.53 2.95 -6.33
C VAL A 23 -6.63 2.95 -4.81
N THR A 24 -5.79 3.72 -4.14
CA THR A 24 -5.80 3.87 -2.68
C THR A 24 -5.61 5.32 -2.24
N ALA A 25 -5.95 5.62 -0.99
CA ALA A 25 -5.79 6.95 -0.43
C ALA A 25 -4.30 7.31 -0.22
N TYR A 26 -3.83 8.33 -0.92
CA TYR A 26 -2.45 8.79 -0.83
C TYR A 26 -2.21 9.68 0.40
N ILE A 27 -1.03 9.54 1.00
CA ILE A 27 -0.59 10.39 2.13
C ILE A 27 -0.48 11.86 1.70
N GLU A 28 -0.18 12.13 0.43
CA GLU A 28 -0.10 13.48 -0.12
C GLU A 28 -1.44 14.21 -0.07
N SER A 29 -2.57 13.49 -0.16
CA SER A 29 -3.91 14.07 -0.02
C SER A 29 -4.13 14.70 1.36
N THR A 30 -3.36 14.28 2.38
CA THR A 30 -3.42 14.90 3.71
C THR A 30 -2.95 16.35 3.72
N SER A 31 -2.03 16.73 2.82
CA SER A 31 -1.59 18.12 2.66
C SER A 31 -2.73 19.02 2.15
N GLY A 32 -3.54 18.52 1.21
CA GLY A 32 -4.74 19.21 0.73
C GLY A 32 -5.79 19.42 1.82
N VAL A 33 -5.94 18.45 2.72
CA VAL A 33 -6.81 18.55 3.91
C VAL A 33 -6.26 19.58 4.91
N ALA A 34 -4.94 19.65 5.09
CA ALA A 34 -4.28 20.59 5.99
C ALA A 34 -4.50 22.06 5.58
N VAL A 35 -4.54 22.34 4.28
CA VAL A 35 -4.79 23.69 3.73
C VAL A 35 -6.30 24.03 3.65
N GLY A 36 -7.18 23.13 4.10
CA GLY A 36 -8.63 23.39 4.22
C GLY A 36 -9.51 22.64 3.21
N GLY A 37 -8.94 21.78 2.35
CA GLY A 37 -9.68 20.95 1.41
C GLY A 37 -10.37 19.74 2.06
N ARG A 38 -11.33 20.01 2.96
CA ARG A 38 -11.99 19.00 3.81
C ARG A 38 -13.30 18.46 3.23
N THR A 39 -13.69 18.85 2.01
CA THR A 39 -14.97 18.46 1.39
C THR A 39 -14.77 17.41 0.30
N GLY A 40 -15.77 16.56 0.05
CA GLY A 40 -15.71 15.62 -1.07
C GLY A 40 -15.60 16.31 -2.45
N LEU A 41 -16.03 17.57 -2.52
CA LEU A 41 -15.92 18.39 -3.74
C LEU A 41 -14.45 18.63 -4.11
N THR A 42 -13.53 18.75 -3.14
CA THR A 42 -12.11 18.93 -3.45
C THR A 42 -11.54 17.70 -4.14
N ALA A 43 -11.90 16.49 -3.69
CA ALA A 43 -11.49 15.24 -4.33
C ALA A 43 -12.02 15.12 -5.76
N VAL A 44 -13.28 15.54 -6.01
CA VAL A 44 -13.88 15.54 -7.35
C VAL A 44 -13.17 16.54 -8.27
N VAL A 45 -12.93 17.77 -7.81
CA VAL A 45 -12.24 18.80 -8.59
C VAL A 45 -10.82 18.38 -8.93
N VAL A 46 -10.08 17.81 -7.97
CA VAL A 46 -8.75 17.26 -8.19
C VAL A 46 -8.79 16.13 -9.22
N GLY A 47 -9.75 15.21 -9.13
CA GLY A 47 -9.94 14.13 -10.11
C GLY A 47 -10.19 14.65 -11.53
N VAL A 48 -11.06 15.67 -11.68
CA VAL A 48 -11.31 16.32 -12.98
C VAL A 48 -10.06 17.03 -13.50
N MET A 49 -9.30 17.72 -12.65
CA MET A 49 -8.02 18.31 -13.04
C MET A 49 -7.01 17.24 -13.49
N PHE A 50 -6.94 16.09 -12.83
CA PHE A 50 -6.07 14.98 -13.27
C PHE A 50 -6.48 14.42 -14.63
N LEU A 51 -7.78 14.32 -14.93
CA LEU A 51 -8.26 13.97 -16.27
C LEU A 51 -7.84 14.99 -17.32
N LEU A 52 -7.91 16.29 -17.00
CA LEU A 52 -7.44 17.36 -17.90
C LEU A 52 -5.93 17.31 -18.11
N VAL A 53 -5.15 17.03 -17.06
CA VAL A 53 -3.68 16.87 -17.13
C VAL A 53 -3.28 15.73 -18.06
N MET A 54 -4.11 14.69 -18.23
CA MET A 54 -3.81 13.59 -19.16
C MET A 54 -3.56 14.06 -20.60
N PHE A 55 -4.24 15.13 -21.05
CA PHE A 55 -3.98 15.76 -22.36
C PHE A 55 -2.63 16.49 -22.42
N PHE A 56 -2.13 16.95 -21.28
CA PHE A 56 -0.82 17.59 -21.12
C PHE A 56 0.29 16.59 -20.73
N SER A 57 0.01 15.27 -20.72
CA SER A 57 1.01 14.23 -20.48
C SER A 57 2.30 14.37 -21.33
N PRO A 58 2.27 14.75 -22.62
CA PRO A 58 3.53 14.95 -23.38
C PRO A 58 4.39 16.09 -22.84
N LEU A 59 3.81 17.08 -22.17
CA LEU A 59 4.56 18.18 -21.56
C LEU A 59 5.29 17.70 -20.28
N VAL A 60 4.65 16.81 -19.53
CA VAL A 60 5.24 16.19 -18.32
C VAL A 60 6.41 15.28 -18.69
N ALA A 61 6.34 14.60 -19.84
CA ALA A 61 7.42 13.75 -20.34
C ALA A 61 8.73 14.51 -20.66
N MET A 62 8.68 15.85 -20.79
CA MET A 62 9.89 16.66 -20.97
C MET A 62 10.65 16.92 -19.66
N VAL A 63 10.03 16.65 -18.50
CA VAL A 63 10.65 16.86 -17.20
C VAL A 63 11.65 15.74 -16.92
N PRO A 64 12.92 16.04 -16.62
CA PRO A 64 13.91 15.02 -16.28
C PRO A 64 13.48 14.21 -15.05
N PRO A 65 13.67 12.88 -15.04
CA PRO A 65 13.26 12.03 -13.92
C PRO A 65 13.99 12.37 -12.60
N TYR A 66 15.19 12.95 -12.69
CA TYR A 66 15.93 13.40 -11.51
C TYR A 66 15.24 14.56 -10.76
N ALA A 67 14.38 15.32 -11.43
CA ALA A 67 13.64 16.43 -10.82
C ALA A 67 12.54 15.94 -9.86
N THR A 68 11.96 14.77 -10.11
CA THR A 68 10.90 14.19 -9.26
C THR A 68 11.45 13.33 -8.13
N ALA A 69 12.72 12.90 -8.21
CA ALA A 69 13.36 12.03 -7.23
C ALA A 69 13.31 12.60 -5.80
N GLY A 70 13.57 13.91 -5.63
CA GLY A 70 13.54 14.55 -4.31
C GLY A 70 12.18 14.47 -3.63
N ALA A 71 11.10 14.66 -4.39
CA ALA A 71 9.74 14.52 -3.89
C ALA A 71 9.43 13.08 -3.47
N LEU A 72 9.81 12.10 -4.29
CA LEU A 72 9.60 10.67 -3.99
C LEU A 72 10.38 10.22 -2.74
N ILE A 73 11.60 10.70 -2.56
CA ILE A 73 12.40 10.41 -1.34
C ILE A 73 11.70 10.97 -0.11
N PHE A 74 11.23 12.23 -0.16
CA PHE A 74 10.52 12.85 0.96
C PHE A 74 9.22 12.11 1.32
N VAL A 75 8.44 11.71 0.32
CA VAL A 75 7.22 10.91 0.50
C VAL A 75 7.55 9.54 1.12
N GLY A 76 8.63 8.90 0.66
CA GLY A 76 9.13 7.66 1.26
C GLY A 76 9.42 7.81 2.75
N VAL A 77 10.13 8.88 3.15
CA VAL A 77 10.41 9.19 4.57
C VAL A 77 9.12 9.37 5.37
N LEU A 78 8.13 10.08 4.82
CA LEU A 78 6.83 10.24 5.47
C LEU A 78 6.10 8.90 5.65
N MET A 79 6.18 8.00 4.65
CA MET A 79 5.56 6.67 4.74
C MET A 79 6.27 5.77 5.75
N THR A 80 7.60 5.85 5.88
CA THR A 80 8.38 5.09 6.87
C THR A 80 7.98 5.41 8.31
N SER A 81 7.42 6.59 8.58
CA SER A 81 6.89 6.93 9.92
C SER A 81 5.84 5.94 10.43
N SER A 82 5.15 5.22 9.54
CA SER A 82 4.20 4.16 9.90
C SER A 82 4.87 3.00 10.62
N LEU A 83 6.16 2.75 10.35
CA LEU A 83 6.93 1.69 10.98
C LEU A 83 7.17 1.96 12.48
N ALA A 84 7.15 3.23 12.90
CA ALA A 84 7.24 3.61 14.31
C ALA A 84 5.98 3.23 15.11
N ARG A 85 4.86 2.92 14.44
CA ARG A 85 3.61 2.49 15.07
C ARG A 85 3.53 0.97 15.28
N VAL A 86 4.51 0.21 14.78
CA VAL A 86 4.59 -1.24 14.98
C VAL A 86 4.95 -1.53 16.45
N ASN A 87 4.32 -2.55 17.04
CA ASN A 87 4.68 -3.01 18.36
C ASN A 87 5.96 -3.85 18.31
N TRP A 88 7.10 -3.22 18.64
CA TRP A 88 8.40 -3.86 18.57
C TRP A 88 8.67 -4.85 19.70
N ASP A 89 7.91 -4.78 20.80
CA ASP A 89 8.05 -5.68 21.94
C ASP A 89 7.47 -7.08 21.65
N ASP A 90 6.54 -7.20 20.71
CA ASP A 90 5.97 -8.48 20.30
C ASP A 90 6.67 -9.02 19.05
N PHE A 91 7.50 -10.06 19.23
CA PHE A 91 8.17 -10.75 18.14
C PHE A 91 7.22 -11.31 17.07
N THR A 92 5.96 -11.59 17.41
CA THR A 92 4.96 -12.07 16.43
C THR A 92 4.48 -10.97 15.48
N GLU A 93 4.71 -9.70 15.80
CA GLU A 93 4.39 -8.55 14.94
C GLU A 93 5.65 -7.88 14.37
N SER A 94 6.72 -7.80 15.14
CA SER A 94 7.96 -7.13 14.73
C SER A 94 8.75 -7.90 13.67
N VAL A 95 8.82 -9.24 13.77
CA VAL A 95 9.52 -10.08 12.78
C VAL A 95 8.86 -9.99 11.40
N PRO A 96 7.53 -10.14 11.27
CA PRO A 96 6.86 -9.99 9.96
C PRO A 96 6.98 -8.57 9.39
N ALA A 97 6.85 -7.54 10.22
CA ALA A 97 7.02 -6.16 9.78
C ALA A 97 8.44 -5.90 9.25
N PHE A 98 9.46 -6.43 9.92
CA PHE A 98 10.85 -6.36 9.47
C PHE A 98 11.07 -7.10 8.15
N ILE A 99 10.61 -8.35 8.05
CA ILE A 99 10.72 -9.15 6.82
C ILE A 99 10.06 -8.42 5.65
N THR A 100 8.85 -7.89 5.84
CA THR A 100 8.13 -7.14 4.81
C THR A 100 8.95 -5.95 4.32
N THR A 101 9.48 -5.15 5.26
CA THR A 101 10.20 -3.91 4.97
C THR A 101 11.52 -4.18 4.23
N VAL A 102 12.23 -5.24 4.58
CA VAL A 102 13.53 -5.59 3.98
C VAL A 102 13.37 -6.35 2.67
N MET A 103 12.37 -7.23 2.57
CA MET A 103 12.19 -8.04 1.36
C MET A 103 11.70 -7.20 0.18
N MET A 104 10.85 -6.19 0.38
CA MET A 104 10.39 -5.31 -0.72
C MET A 104 11.52 -4.72 -1.59
N PRO A 105 12.56 -4.06 -1.03
CA PRO A 105 13.67 -3.55 -1.83
C PRO A 105 14.58 -4.67 -2.36
N PHE A 106 14.72 -5.80 -1.65
CA PHE A 106 15.57 -6.91 -2.11
C PHE A 106 14.98 -7.73 -3.24
N THR A 107 13.65 -7.90 -3.28
CA THR A 107 12.96 -8.56 -4.40
C THR A 107 12.62 -7.60 -5.54
N PHE A 108 12.87 -6.30 -5.36
CA PHE A 108 12.40 -5.24 -6.26
C PHE A 108 10.89 -5.32 -6.56
N SER A 109 10.12 -5.95 -5.66
CA SER A 109 8.71 -6.26 -5.84
C SER A 109 7.94 -6.06 -4.54
N ILE A 110 7.04 -5.06 -4.54
CA ILE A 110 6.15 -4.79 -3.40
C ILE A 110 5.29 -6.02 -3.11
N THR A 111 4.77 -6.67 -4.16
CA THR A 111 3.89 -7.84 -4.04
C THR A 111 4.58 -9.01 -3.33
N GLU A 112 5.83 -9.30 -3.69
CA GLU A 112 6.58 -10.40 -3.06
C GLU A 112 6.96 -10.07 -1.61
N GLY A 113 7.36 -8.82 -1.34
CA GLY A 113 7.64 -8.38 0.02
C GLY A 113 6.41 -8.51 0.94
N ILE A 114 5.22 -8.10 0.47
CA ILE A 114 3.96 -8.27 1.20
C ILE A 114 3.64 -9.76 1.39
N ALA A 115 3.80 -10.59 0.36
CA ALA A 115 3.55 -12.03 0.45
C ALA A 115 4.38 -12.69 1.56
N LEU A 116 5.70 -12.44 1.57
CA LEU A 116 6.62 -12.94 2.60
C LEU A 116 6.28 -12.40 4.00
N GLY A 117 5.85 -11.14 4.07
CA GLY A 117 5.31 -10.52 5.28
C GLY A 117 4.12 -11.27 5.87
N PHE A 118 3.08 -11.49 5.06
CA PHE A 118 1.88 -12.22 5.50
C PHE A 118 2.17 -13.68 5.88
N MET A 119 3.01 -14.37 5.10
CA MET A 119 3.39 -15.75 5.43
C MET A 119 4.17 -15.82 6.74
N SER A 120 5.16 -14.94 6.95
CA SER A 120 5.91 -14.90 8.22
C SER A 120 5.02 -14.57 9.40
N TYR A 121 4.03 -13.67 9.26
CA TYR A 121 3.05 -13.39 10.30
C TYR A 121 2.22 -14.62 10.67
N CYS A 122 1.71 -15.35 9.67
CA CYS A 122 1.00 -16.61 9.90
C CYS A 122 1.89 -17.64 10.59
N ILE A 123 3.11 -17.88 10.10
CA ILE A 123 4.05 -18.84 10.68
C ILE A 123 4.35 -18.49 12.14
N MET A 124 4.66 -17.22 12.44
CA MET A 124 4.97 -16.79 13.80
C MET A 124 3.79 -17.01 14.75
N LYS A 125 2.58 -16.54 14.39
CA LYS A 125 1.40 -16.73 15.26
C LYS A 125 1.04 -18.21 15.46
N VAL A 126 1.24 -19.05 14.45
CA VAL A 126 1.06 -20.51 14.51
C VAL A 126 2.07 -21.15 15.47
N CYS A 127 3.36 -20.89 15.27
CA CYS A 127 4.44 -21.47 16.09
C CYS A 127 4.39 -21.02 17.56
N THR A 128 3.89 -19.80 17.81
CA THR A 128 3.76 -19.27 19.18
C THR A 128 2.46 -19.70 19.86
N GLY A 129 1.65 -20.55 19.22
CA GLY A 129 0.39 -21.06 19.78
C GLY A 129 -0.75 -20.03 19.84
N ARG A 130 -0.59 -18.86 19.23
CA ARG A 130 -1.56 -17.75 19.24
C ARG A 130 -2.55 -17.84 18.08
N TRP A 131 -3.15 -19.01 17.91
CA TRP A 131 -4.12 -19.31 16.85
C TRP A 131 -5.35 -18.41 16.87
N ARG A 132 -5.73 -17.90 18.05
CA ARG A 132 -6.92 -17.04 18.23
C ARG A 132 -6.76 -15.63 17.68
N ASP A 133 -5.53 -15.17 17.48
CA ASP A 133 -5.26 -13.85 16.87
C ASP A 133 -5.29 -13.90 15.33
N LEU A 134 -5.31 -15.10 14.75
CA LEU A 134 -5.35 -15.29 13.30
C LEU A 134 -6.80 -15.19 12.81
N ASN A 135 -7.11 -14.05 12.20
CA ASN A 135 -8.35 -13.90 11.47
C ASN A 135 -8.31 -14.77 10.19
N LEU A 136 -9.43 -15.42 9.86
CA LEU A 136 -9.56 -16.34 8.73
C LEU A 136 -9.08 -15.70 7.41
N CYS A 137 -9.36 -14.42 7.20
CA CYS A 137 -8.90 -13.68 6.02
C CYS A 137 -7.38 -13.67 5.88
N VAL A 138 -6.64 -13.50 6.97
CA VAL A 138 -5.17 -13.45 6.96
C VAL A 138 -4.60 -14.81 6.56
N VAL A 139 -5.19 -15.89 7.07
CA VAL A 139 -4.80 -17.26 6.74
C VAL A 139 -5.08 -17.58 5.28
N VAL A 140 -6.26 -17.20 4.76
CA VAL A 140 -6.63 -17.40 3.35
C VAL A 140 -5.68 -16.64 2.44
N VAL A 141 -5.36 -15.37 2.74
CA VAL A 141 -4.44 -14.56 1.94
C VAL A 141 -3.03 -15.13 1.97
N ALA A 142 -2.52 -15.53 3.14
CA ALA A 142 -1.22 -16.18 3.24
C ALA A 142 -1.17 -17.51 2.48
N ALA A 143 -2.25 -18.31 2.52
CA ALA A 143 -2.35 -19.56 1.77
C ALA A 143 -2.38 -19.32 0.25
N LEU A 144 -3.07 -18.28 -0.22
CA LEU A 144 -3.07 -17.89 -1.63
C LEU A 144 -1.68 -17.44 -2.10
N PHE A 145 -0.94 -16.68 -1.28
CA PHE A 145 0.43 -16.29 -1.60
C PHE A 145 1.39 -17.48 -1.60
N ALA A 146 1.24 -18.41 -0.66
CA ALA A 146 1.99 -19.67 -0.68
C ALA A 146 1.69 -20.50 -1.93
N LEU A 147 0.42 -20.60 -2.32
CA LEU A 147 0.02 -21.27 -3.57
C LEU A 147 0.61 -20.58 -4.81
N LYS A 148 0.61 -19.25 -4.86
CA LYS A 148 1.21 -18.48 -5.96
C LYS A 148 2.71 -18.81 -6.11
N ILE A 149 3.44 -18.84 -5.01
CA ILE A 149 4.88 -19.18 -5.01
C ILE A 149 5.14 -20.63 -5.41
N ILE A 150 4.24 -21.58 -5.07
CA ILE A 150 4.45 -23.01 -5.37
C ILE A 150 4.02 -23.39 -6.79
N LEU A 151 3.00 -22.72 -7.34
CA LEU A 151 2.38 -23.10 -8.62
C LEU A 151 2.81 -22.23 -9.81
N VAL A 152 3.21 -20.98 -9.57
CA VAL A 152 3.45 -19.98 -10.63
C VAL A 152 4.92 -19.64 -10.78
N ASP A 153 5.68 -19.68 -9.68
CA ASP A 153 7.14 -19.49 -9.64
C ASP A 153 7.85 -20.86 -9.53
#